data_AF-A0A0P8AJ10-F1
#
_entry.id   AF-A0A0P8AJ10-F1
#
_cell.length_a   1.000
_cell.length_b   1.000
_cell.length_c   1.000
_cell.angle_alpha   90.00
_cell.angle_beta   90.00
_cell.angle_gamma   90.00
#
_symmetry.space_group_name_H-M   'P 1'
#
loop_
_entity.id
_entity.type
_entity.pdbx_description
1 polymer ?
#
loop_
_entity_poly.entity_id
_entity_poly.type
_entity_poly.pdbx_seq_one_letter_code
_entity_poly.pdbx_strand_id
1 'polypeptide(L)' 'MARPIELGLVLKGKDAKDFWENEKNPKVTEEQKKMFKEAMHIYKTHKF' A
#
# COMPACT_ATOMS: atom_id res chain seq x y z
N MET A 1 -1.10 7.59 -5.73
CA MET A 1 0.30 7.21 -5.42
C MET A 1 1.14 7.70 -6.58
N ALA A 2 2.09 8.60 -6.35
CA ALA A 2 2.94 9.14 -7.41
C ALA A 2 3.73 8.01 -8.07
N ARG A 3 3.82 8.01 -9.40
CA ARG A 3 4.52 6.95 -10.13
C ARG A 3 6.02 7.05 -9.81
N PRO A 4 6.73 5.94 -9.53
CA PRO A 4 8.15 5.95 -9.10
C PRO A 4 9.08 6.75 -10.01
N ILE A 5 8.72 6.88 -11.30
CA ILE A 5 9.45 7.65 -12.32
C ILE A 5 9.57 9.14 -11.93
N GLU A 6 8.60 9.70 -11.21
CA GLU A 6 8.53 11.13 -10.87
C GLU A 6 9.42 11.52 -9.66
N LEU A 7 9.97 10.55 -8.92
CA LEU A 7 10.79 10.80 -7.71
C LEU A 7 12.31 10.61 -7.92
N GLY A 8 12.78 10.31 -9.14
CA GLY A 8 14.21 10.08 -9.42
C GLY A 8 14.81 8.85 -8.73
N LEU A 9 14.01 8.09 -7.97
CA LEU A 9 14.37 6.83 -7.34
C LEU A 9 14.27 5.72 -8.39
N VAL A 10 15.31 5.59 -9.22
CA VAL A 10 15.40 4.45 -10.13
C VAL A 10 15.68 3.20 -9.30
N LEU A 11 14.63 2.50 -8.88
CA LEU A 11 14.74 1.17 -8.30
C LEU A 11 15.39 0.26 -9.36
N LYS A 12 16.58 -0.26 -9.06
CA LYS A 12 17.30 -1.21 -9.90
C LYS A 12 17.62 -2.47 -9.10
N GLY A 13 17.82 -3.59 -9.80
CA GLY A 13 18.22 -4.84 -9.17
C GLY A 13 17.13 -5.42 -8.27
N LYS A 14 17.55 -5.96 -7.11
CA LYS A 14 16.69 -6.73 -6.21
C LYS A 14 15.55 -5.89 -5.62
N ASP A 15 15.82 -4.63 -5.28
CA ASP A 15 14.83 -3.72 -4.69
C ASP A 15 13.68 -3.41 -5.64
N ALA A 16 13.96 -3.31 -6.95
CA ALA A 16 12.92 -3.16 -7.97
C ALA A 16 12.04 -4.41 -8.03
N LYS A 17 12.65 -5.59 -8.02
CA LYS A 17 11.92 -6.86 -8.06
C LYS A 17 11.03 -7.01 -6.83
N ASP A 18 11.57 -6.74 -5.65
CA ASP A 18 10.84 -6.82 -4.38
C ASP A 18 9.72 -5.77 -4.32
N PHE A 19 9.93 -4.56 -4.85
CA PHE A 19 8.88 -3.54 -4.98
C PHE A 19 7.74 -4.00 -5.87
N TRP A 20 8.04 -4.47 -7.10
CA TRP A 20 7.02 -4.94 -8.04
C TRP A 20 6.30 -6.21 -7.54
N GLU A 21 6.99 -7.07 -6.81
CA GLU A 21 6.39 -8.27 -6.20
C GLU A 21 5.42 -7.87 -5.07
N ASN A 22 5.81 -6.91 -4.22
CA ASN A 22 4.93 -6.35 -3.19
C ASN A 22 3.75 -5.57 -3.79
N GLU A 23 3.92 -4.88 -4.92
CA GLU A 23 2.82 -4.18 -5.60
C GLU A 23 1.79 -5.17 -6.17
N LYS A 24 2.26 -6.28 -6.76
CA LYS A 24 1.39 -7.32 -7.34
C LYS A 24 0.70 -8.19 -6.28
N ASN A 25 1.39 -8.49 -5.17
CA ASN A 25 0.85 -9.29 -4.10
C ASN A 25 1.19 -8.67 -2.75
N PRO A 26 0.47 -7.61 -2.34
CA PRO A 26 0.75 -6.92 -1.10
C PRO A 26 0.58 -7.89 0.07
N LYS A 27 1.68 -8.21 0.74
CA LYS A 27 1.65 -8.98 2.00
C LYS A 27 1.18 -8.05 3.11
N VAL A 28 -0.12 -8.07 3.35
CA VAL A 28 -0.76 -7.26 4.40
C VAL A 28 -0.76 -8.03 5.71
N THR A 29 -0.29 -7.40 6.79
CA THR A 29 -0.35 -8.00 8.13
C THR A 29 -1.78 -8.02 8.66
N GLU A 30 -2.06 -8.90 9.63
CA GLU A 30 -3.39 -8.96 10.27
C GLU A 30 -3.75 -7.66 11.00
N GLU A 31 -2.75 -6.95 11.54
CA GLU A 31 -2.94 -5.63 12.17
C GLU A 31 -3.37 -4.57 11.15
N GLN A 32 -2.72 -4.54 9.99
CA GLN A 32 -3.12 -3.65 8.90
C GLN A 32 -4.54 -3.94 8.42
N LYS A 33 -4.95 -5.22 8.34
CA LYS A 33 -6.34 -5.59 8.01
C LYS A 33 -7.34 -5.07 9.05
N LYS A 34 -7.00 -5.13 10.35
CA LYS A 34 -7.84 -4.57 11.43
C LYS A 34 -7.98 -3.06 11.30
N MET A 35 -6.86 -2.36 11.06
CA MET A 35 -6.85 -0.91 10.85
C MET A 35 -7.77 -0.50 9.69
N PHE A 36 -7.70 -1.20 8.54
CA PHE A 36 -8.58 -0.91 7.40
C PHE A 36 -10.06 -1.17 7.72
N LYS A 37 -10.38 -2.25 8.45
CA LYS A 37 -11.76 -2.52 8.89
C LYS A 37 -12.31 -1.42 9.78
N GLU A 38 -11.50 -0.93 10.73
CA GLU A 38 -11.87 0.16 11.62
C GLU A 38 -12.07 1.48 10.87
N ALA A 39 -11.14 1.83 9.97
CA ALA A 39 -11.27 3.01 9.12
C ALA A 39 -12.55 2.97 8.26
N MET A 40 -12.86 1.82 7.66
CA MET A 40 -14.11 1.63 6.92
C MET A 40 -15.34 1.76 7.81
N HIS A 41 -15.28 1.28 9.05
CA HIS A 41 -16.36 1.41 10.03
C HIS A 41 -16.61 2.88 10.37
N ILE A 42 -15.56 3.63 10.70
CA ILE A 42 -15.64 5.07 11.01
C ILE A 42 -16.23 5.86 9.84
N TYR A 43 -15.75 5.60 8.61
CA TYR A 43 -16.29 6.26 7.41
C TYR A 43 -17.79 5.99 7.21
N LYS A 44 -18.25 4.77 7.47
CA LYS A 44 -19.68 4.42 7.35
C LYS A 44 -20.53 5.08 8.44
N THR A 45 -20.01 5.20 9.66
CA THR A 45 -20.74 5.81 10.79
C THR A 45 -20.74 7.32 10.75
N HIS A 46 -19.77 7.95 10.08
CA HIS A 46 -19.63 9.40 9.93
C HIS A 46 -19.84 9.85 8.48
N LYS A 47 -20.67 9.13 7.73
CA LYS A 47 -21.02 9.49 6.36
C LYS A 47 -21.99 10.67 6.42
N PHE A 48 -21.48 11.88 6.24
CA PHE A 48 -22.28 13.10 6.06
C PHE A 48 -23.23 12.96 4.86
#